data_AF-W9JV77-F1
#
_entry.id   AF-W9JV77-F1
#
_cell.length_a   1.000
_cell.length_b   1.000
_cell.length_c   1.000
_cell.angle_alpha   90.00
_cell.angle_beta   90.00
_cell.angle_gamma   90.00
#
_symmetry.space_group_name_H-M   'P 1'
#
loop_
_entity.id
_entity.type
_entity.pdbx_description
1 polymer ?
#
loop_
_entity_poly.entity_id
_entity_poly.type
_entity_poly.pdbx_seq_one_letter_code
_entity_poly.pdbx_strand_id
1 'polypeptide(L)'
;MAIPEYVPLDQLEGVHFELLSRAVRNVLDTGIALITYAQIIDGLPVTEVAWDQYSSKYDPSHPINSHKELCPGALEKAKVFRTNFAMADVKIDLEKLNRYQETKPPSRSFYLRLIEVTVCALHQIGVRLSQQENFHDPAATAGHDVESTTNWERLLDHLCRVTPWPTMFIATQFTAHNRYPNGIDDIVGY
;
A
#
# COMPACT_ATOMS: atom_id res chain seq x y z
N MET A 1 7.10 -22.62 -11.46
CA MET A 1 6.01 -21.66 -11.77
C MET A 1 6.55 -20.71 -12.82
N ALA A 2 5.76 -20.40 -13.85
CA ALA A 2 6.16 -19.36 -14.80
C ALA A 2 6.27 -18.02 -14.04
N ILE A 3 7.26 -17.21 -14.42
CA ILE A 3 7.38 -15.85 -13.88
C ILE A 3 6.22 -15.05 -14.47
N PRO A 4 5.35 -14.44 -13.64
CA PRO A 4 4.24 -13.63 -14.14
C PRO A 4 4.76 -12.45 -14.97
N GLU A 5 4.17 -12.25 -16.15
CA GLU A 5 4.47 -11.11 -17.02
C GLU A 5 3.61 -9.91 -16.60
N TYR A 6 4.23 -8.76 -16.36
CA TYR A 6 3.53 -7.56 -15.91
C TYR A 6 3.43 -6.52 -17.03
N VAL A 7 2.21 -6.13 -17.36
CA VAL A 7 1.90 -5.19 -18.44
C VAL A 7 1.16 -3.95 -17.94
N PRO A 8 1.37 -2.78 -18.57
CA PRO A 8 0.60 -1.56 -18.29
C PRO A 8 -0.91 -1.73 -18.48
N LEU A 9 -1.72 -1.05 -17.65
CA LEU A 9 -3.19 -1.14 -17.73
C LEU A 9 -3.81 -0.47 -18.96
N ASP A 10 -3.09 0.42 -19.63
CA ASP A 10 -3.53 1.10 -20.85
C ASP A 10 -3.50 0.20 -22.10
N GLN A 11 -3.10 -1.07 -21.95
CA GLN A 11 -3.26 -2.10 -22.98
C GLN A 11 -4.71 -2.61 -23.11
N LEU A 12 -5.58 -2.35 -22.13
CA LEU A 12 -6.99 -2.70 -22.25
C LEU A 12 -7.65 -1.87 -23.35
N GLU A 13 -8.61 -2.48 -24.03
CA GLU A 13 -9.32 -1.84 -25.14
C GLU A 13 -10.79 -1.61 -24.83
N GLY A 14 -11.33 -0.51 -25.38
CA GLY A 14 -12.76 -0.19 -25.37
C GLY A 14 -13.37 -0.12 -23.97
N VAL A 15 -14.53 -0.77 -23.83
CA VAL A 15 -15.36 -0.68 -22.61
C VAL A 15 -14.65 -1.21 -21.35
N HIS A 16 -13.74 -2.17 -21.49
CA HIS A 16 -13.00 -2.72 -20.35
C HIS A 16 -12.03 -1.70 -19.76
N PHE A 17 -11.31 -0.97 -20.62
CA PHE A 17 -10.43 0.13 -20.21
C PHE A 17 -11.23 1.25 -19.53
N GLU A 18 -12.34 1.68 -20.14
CA GLU A 18 -13.17 2.76 -19.60
C GLU A 18 -13.72 2.43 -18.21
N LEU A 19 -14.25 1.21 -18.04
CA LEU A 19 -14.84 0.77 -16.78
C LEU A 19 -13.78 0.56 -15.68
N LEU A 20 -12.62 0.01 -16.03
CA LEU A 20 -11.52 -0.12 -15.06
C LEU A 20 -10.94 1.24 -14.67
N SER A 21 -10.67 2.11 -15.65
CA SER A 21 -10.16 3.47 -15.42
C SER A 21 -11.10 4.25 -14.49
N ARG A 22 -12.41 4.15 -14.74
CA ARG A 22 -13.42 4.75 -13.86
C ARG A 22 -13.41 4.12 -12.46
N ALA A 23 -13.34 2.80 -12.35
CA ALA A 23 -13.34 2.12 -11.06
C ALA A 23 -12.13 2.52 -10.19
N VAL A 24 -10.93 2.51 -10.77
CA VAL A 24 -9.70 2.92 -10.09
C VAL A 24 -9.79 4.38 -9.66
N ARG A 25 -10.15 5.30 -10.58
CA ARG A 25 -10.26 6.74 -10.28
C ARG A 25 -11.29 7.02 -9.18
N ASN A 26 -12.45 6.36 -9.21
CA ASN A 26 -13.45 6.50 -8.16
C ASN A 26 -12.89 6.13 -6.77
N VAL A 27 -12.06 5.10 -6.68
CA VAL A 27 -11.42 4.73 -5.39
C VAL A 27 -10.36 5.77 -5.01
N LEU A 28 -9.51 6.19 -5.96
CA LEU A 28 -8.47 7.21 -5.72
C LEU A 28 -9.06 8.57 -5.30
N ASP A 29 -10.27 8.90 -5.74
CA ASP A 29 -10.96 10.13 -5.37
C ASP A 29 -11.52 10.12 -3.93
N THR A 30 -11.52 8.96 -3.26
CA THR A 30 -11.97 8.87 -1.86
C THR A 30 -10.95 9.51 -0.90
N GLY A 31 -11.47 10.06 0.20
CA GLY A 31 -10.63 10.58 1.28
C GLY A 31 -9.78 9.48 1.94
N ILE A 32 -10.32 8.26 2.05
CA ILE A 32 -9.60 7.12 2.61
C ILE A 32 -8.37 6.81 1.75
N ALA A 33 -8.52 6.60 0.44
CA ALA A 33 -7.38 6.34 -0.45
C ALA A 33 -6.33 7.46 -0.40
N LEU A 34 -6.75 8.73 -0.33
CA LEU A 34 -5.84 9.86 -0.22
C LEU A 34 -4.99 9.80 1.05
N ILE A 35 -5.61 9.56 2.22
CA ILE A 35 -4.90 9.49 3.51
C ILE A 35 -4.03 8.24 3.61
N THR A 36 -4.54 7.11 3.15
CA THR A 36 -3.84 5.83 2.98
C THR A 36 -2.52 6.05 2.22
N TYR A 37 -2.57 6.53 0.97
CA TYR A 37 -1.34 6.77 0.20
C TYR A 37 -0.47 7.89 0.75
N ALA A 38 -1.03 8.91 1.41
CA ALA A 38 -0.24 9.93 2.07
C ALA A 38 0.62 9.34 3.19
N GLN A 39 0.11 8.37 3.96
CA GLN A 39 0.91 7.68 4.98
C GLN A 39 2.01 6.83 4.35
N ILE A 40 1.75 6.09 3.26
CA ILE A 40 2.85 5.38 2.56
C ILE A 40 3.94 6.35 2.12
N ILE A 41 3.56 7.50 1.53
CA ILE A 41 4.51 8.53 1.09
C ILE A 41 5.27 9.14 2.27
N ASP A 42 4.59 9.34 3.41
CA ASP A 42 5.22 9.74 4.66
C ASP A 42 6.30 8.73 5.06
N GLY A 43 5.97 7.43 4.99
CA GLY A 43 6.85 6.31 5.31
C GLY A 43 6.45 5.60 6.60
N LEU A 44 5.59 6.20 7.41
CA LEU A 44 5.04 5.61 8.63
C LEU A 44 3.52 5.84 8.73
N PRO A 45 2.76 4.88 9.29
CA PRO A 45 1.37 5.11 9.61
C PRO A 45 1.25 6.13 10.75
N VAL A 46 0.16 6.88 10.80
CA VAL A 46 -0.18 7.61 12.02
C VAL A 46 -0.52 6.63 13.13
N THR A 47 -0.36 7.06 14.38
CA THR A 47 -0.46 6.20 15.56
C THR A 47 -1.79 5.46 15.61
N GLU A 48 -2.90 6.12 15.30
CA GLU A 48 -4.23 5.50 15.28
C GLU A 48 -4.28 4.31 14.32
N VAL A 49 -3.75 4.47 13.11
CA VAL A 49 -3.68 3.41 12.09
C VAL A 49 -2.69 2.31 12.48
N ALA A 50 -1.58 2.67 13.13
CA ALA A 50 -0.63 1.67 13.64
C ALA A 50 -1.26 0.78 14.72
N TRP A 51 -2.11 1.34 15.58
CA TRP A 51 -2.80 0.61 16.64
C TRP A 51 -4.05 -0.13 16.17
N ASP A 52 -4.64 0.25 15.03
CA ASP A 52 -5.78 -0.43 14.40
C ASP A 52 -5.36 -1.72 13.69
N GLN A 53 -4.66 -2.60 14.42
CA GLN A 53 -4.20 -3.88 13.95
C GLN A 53 -4.68 -5.01 14.87
N TYR A 54 -5.09 -6.12 14.26
CA TYR A 54 -5.39 -7.33 15.02
C TYR A 54 -4.13 -7.84 15.72
N SER A 55 -4.15 -7.86 17.06
CA SER A 55 -3.03 -8.28 17.91
C SER A 55 -1.75 -7.45 17.74
N SER A 56 -1.88 -6.11 17.87
CA SER A 56 -0.73 -5.19 17.92
C SER A 56 0.35 -5.69 18.90
N LYS A 57 1.59 -5.67 18.44
CA LYS A 57 2.80 -5.99 19.22
C LYS A 57 3.45 -4.74 19.82
N TYR A 58 2.86 -3.57 19.62
CA TYR A 58 3.49 -2.30 19.98
C TYR A 58 3.46 -2.07 21.49
N ASP A 59 4.55 -1.50 21.97
CA ASP A 59 4.68 -1.09 23.37
C ASP A 59 4.24 0.39 23.51
N PRO A 60 3.67 0.80 24.67
CA PRO A 60 3.41 2.21 24.95
C PRO A 60 4.63 3.14 24.80
N SER A 61 5.87 2.62 24.90
CA SER A 61 7.08 3.41 24.65
C SER A 61 7.55 3.41 23.19
N HIS A 62 6.84 2.76 22.27
CA HIS A 62 7.23 2.72 20.86
C HIS A 62 7.19 4.12 20.22
N PRO A 63 8.20 4.55 19.44
CA PRO A 63 8.28 5.91 18.88
C PRO A 63 7.06 6.32 18.02
N ILE A 64 6.43 5.33 17.36
CA ILE A 64 5.18 5.49 16.60
C ILE A 64 4.05 6.19 17.37
N ASN A 65 4.06 6.11 18.71
CA ASN A 65 3.06 6.76 19.56
C ASN A 65 3.14 8.29 19.51
N SER A 66 4.25 8.84 19.01
CA SER A 66 4.42 10.27 18.77
C SER A 66 3.90 10.71 17.40
N HIS A 67 3.78 9.78 16.44
CA HIS A 67 3.39 10.07 15.06
C HIS A 67 1.87 10.23 14.93
N LYS A 68 1.33 11.36 15.38
CA LYS A 68 -0.13 11.57 15.47
C LYS A 68 -0.75 12.12 14.20
N GLU A 69 0.04 12.80 13.40
CA GLU A 69 -0.38 13.46 12.16
C GLU A 69 0.68 13.20 11.09
N LEU A 70 0.28 13.33 9.83
CA LEU A 70 1.20 13.24 8.70
C LEU A 70 2.28 14.33 8.78
N CYS A 71 3.50 13.99 8.40
CA CYS A 71 4.60 14.93 8.21
C CYS A 71 4.23 16.02 7.19
N PRO A 72 4.68 17.28 7.40
CA PRO A 72 4.37 18.38 6.51
C PRO A 72 4.72 18.05 5.04
N GLY A 73 3.73 18.13 4.15
CA GLY A 73 3.91 17.92 2.71
C GLY A 73 3.59 16.51 2.20
N ALA A 74 3.49 15.49 3.06
CA ALA A 74 3.11 14.13 2.65
C ALA A 74 1.72 14.10 1.97
N LEU A 75 0.74 14.80 2.55
CA LEU A 75 -0.61 14.93 1.98
C LEU A 75 -0.62 15.65 0.62
N GLU A 76 0.18 16.70 0.46
CA GLU A 76 0.25 17.43 -0.81
C GLU A 76 0.90 16.58 -1.91
N LYS A 77 1.92 15.80 -1.59
CA LYS A 77 2.47 14.80 -2.52
C LYS A 77 1.43 13.77 -2.96
N ALA A 78 0.62 13.26 -2.03
CA ALA A 78 -0.45 12.32 -2.37
C ALA A 78 -1.51 12.97 -3.29
N LYS A 79 -1.86 14.24 -3.07
CA LYS A 79 -2.75 14.99 -3.97
C LYS A 79 -2.14 15.15 -5.36
N VAL A 80 -0.86 15.51 -5.46
CA VAL A 80 -0.14 15.63 -6.73
C VAL A 80 -0.11 14.29 -7.47
N PHE A 81 0.19 13.19 -6.76
CA PHE A 81 0.12 11.84 -7.33
C PHE A 81 -1.27 11.54 -7.89
N ARG A 82 -2.33 11.78 -7.12
CA ARG A 82 -3.71 11.53 -7.56
C ARG A 82 -4.06 12.34 -8.81
N THR A 83 -3.71 13.62 -8.86
CA THR A 83 -3.97 14.49 -10.00
C THR A 83 -3.24 14.04 -11.26
N ASN A 84 -2.01 13.55 -11.11
CA ASN A 84 -1.16 13.12 -12.22
C ASN A 84 -1.32 11.62 -12.56
N PHE A 85 -2.25 10.91 -11.92
CA PHE A 85 -2.41 9.47 -12.08
C PHE A 85 -2.79 9.10 -13.53
N ALA A 86 -1.98 8.21 -14.11
CA ALA A 86 -2.17 7.60 -15.41
C ALA A 86 -2.35 6.08 -15.29
N MET A 87 -3.12 5.48 -16.18
CA MET A 87 -3.29 4.01 -16.21
C MET A 87 -2.01 3.29 -16.67
N ALA A 88 -1.25 3.91 -17.59
CA ALA A 88 0.03 3.40 -18.11
C ALA A 88 1.10 3.17 -17.02
N ASP A 89 0.93 3.88 -15.91
CA ASP A 89 1.85 3.95 -14.78
C ASP A 89 1.71 2.76 -13.81
N VAL A 90 0.70 1.92 -14.01
CA VAL A 90 0.40 0.75 -13.18
C VAL A 90 0.50 -0.50 -14.03
N LYS A 91 1.30 -1.47 -13.55
CA LYS A 91 1.47 -2.76 -14.24
C LYS A 91 0.79 -3.87 -13.46
N ILE A 92 0.08 -4.74 -14.15
CA ILE A 92 -0.57 -5.92 -13.56
C ILE A 92 -0.18 -7.16 -14.34
N ASP A 93 -0.23 -8.30 -13.64
CA ASP A 93 -0.14 -9.63 -14.23
C ASP A 93 -1.03 -9.78 -15.49
N LEU A 94 -0.39 -10.15 -16.60
CA LEU A 94 -1.00 -10.28 -17.92
C LEU A 94 -2.13 -11.31 -17.94
N GLU A 95 -2.00 -12.41 -17.18
CA GLU A 95 -3.05 -13.43 -17.12
C GLU A 95 -4.33 -12.86 -16.50
N LYS A 96 -4.22 -12.07 -15.43
CA LYS A 96 -5.37 -11.36 -14.83
C LYS A 96 -5.98 -10.35 -15.80
N LEU A 97 -5.16 -9.60 -16.52
CA LEU A 97 -5.62 -8.60 -17.47
C LEU A 97 -6.40 -9.25 -18.63
N ASN A 98 -5.86 -10.32 -19.21
CA ASN A 98 -6.51 -11.09 -20.27
C ASN A 98 -7.84 -11.69 -19.79
N ARG A 99 -7.87 -12.30 -18.60
CA ARG A 99 -9.09 -12.86 -18.02
C ARG A 99 -10.18 -11.81 -17.81
N TYR A 100 -9.82 -10.56 -17.53
CA TYR A 100 -10.78 -9.47 -17.45
C TYR A 100 -11.29 -9.09 -18.85
N GLN A 101 -10.40 -8.89 -19.83
CA GLN A 101 -10.73 -8.53 -21.21
C GLN A 101 -11.65 -9.58 -21.89
N GLU A 102 -11.47 -10.86 -21.56
CA GLU A 102 -12.29 -11.98 -22.09
C GLU A 102 -13.72 -12.01 -21.54
N THR A 103 -14.01 -11.30 -20.44
CA THR A 103 -15.37 -11.29 -19.88
C THR A 103 -16.31 -10.40 -20.66
N LYS A 104 -17.57 -10.82 -20.80
CA LYS A 104 -18.63 -10.02 -21.44
C LYS A 104 -19.31 -9.08 -20.44
N PRO A 105 -19.31 -7.76 -20.67
CA PRO A 105 -20.12 -6.82 -19.90
C PRO A 105 -21.57 -6.74 -20.42
N PRO A 106 -22.59 -6.62 -19.54
CA PRO A 106 -22.55 -6.86 -18.10
C PRO A 106 -22.73 -8.36 -17.79
N SER A 107 -21.91 -8.90 -16.89
CA SER A 107 -22.09 -10.25 -16.34
C SER A 107 -21.50 -10.36 -14.94
N ARG A 108 -21.90 -11.37 -14.16
CA ARG A 108 -21.33 -11.61 -12.83
C ARG A 108 -19.81 -11.82 -12.90
N SER A 109 -19.34 -12.60 -13.87
CA SER A 109 -17.90 -12.83 -14.08
C SER A 109 -17.16 -11.54 -14.41
N PHE A 110 -17.76 -10.68 -15.25
CA PHE A 110 -17.19 -9.36 -15.55
C PHE A 110 -17.02 -8.52 -14.28
N TYR A 111 -18.04 -8.40 -13.43
CA TYR A 111 -17.93 -7.61 -12.20
C TYR A 111 -16.90 -8.15 -11.21
N LEU A 112 -16.80 -9.48 -11.06
CA LEU A 112 -15.78 -10.08 -10.20
C LEU A 112 -14.37 -9.79 -10.70
N ARG A 113 -14.13 -9.88 -12.02
CA ARG A 113 -12.82 -9.55 -12.61
C ARG A 113 -12.53 -8.05 -12.56
N LEU A 114 -13.53 -7.19 -12.73
CA LEU A 114 -13.38 -5.75 -12.54
C LEU A 114 -12.89 -5.43 -11.12
N ILE A 115 -13.50 -6.04 -10.10
CA ILE A 115 -13.09 -5.86 -8.69
C ILE A 115 -11.66 -6.36 -8.50
N GLU A 116 -11.34 -7.58 -8.97
CA GLU A 116 -10.00 -8.16 -8.86
C GLU A 116 -8.92 -7.27 -9.46
N VAL A 117 -9.10 -6.82 -10.71
CA VAL A 117 -8.11 -5.99 -11.41
C VAL A 117 -8.03 -4.59 -10.78
N THR A 118 -9.15 -4.05 -10.27
CA THR A 118 -9.16 -2.77 -9.52
C THR A 118 -8.32 -2.89 -8.25
N VAL A 119 -8.53 -3.94 -7.44
CA VAL A 119 -7.75 -4.16 -6.22
C VAL A 119 -6.27 -4.40 -6.53
N CYS A 120 -5.97 -5.17 -7.59
CA CYS A 120 -4.59 -5.35 -8.04
C CYS A 120 -3.94 -4.01 -8.46
N ALA A 121 -4.69 -3.12 -9.12
CA ALA A 121 -4.18 -1.80 -9.50
C ALA A 121 -3.86 -0.94 -8.27
N LEU A 122 -4.76 -0.89 -7.29
CA LEU A 122 -4.57 -0.14 -6.04
C LEU A 122 -3.37 -0.66 -5.24
N HIS A 123 -3.22 -1.99 -5.17
CA HIS A 123 -2.05 -2.62 -4.56
C HIS A 123 -0.75 -2.19 -5.24
N GLN A 124 -0.70 -2.24 -6.58
CA GLN A 124 0.48 -1.85 -7.35
C GLN A 124 0.81 -0.34 -7.23
N ILE A 125 -0.20 0.50 -7.03
CA ILE A 125 0.00 1.90 -6.67
C ILE A 125 0.68 2.01 -5.30
N GLY A 126 0.18 1.27 -4.30
CA GLY A 126 0.78 1.23 -2.96
C GLY A 126 2.25 0.81 -2.99
N VAL A 127 2.56 -0.31 -3.67
CA VAL A 127 3.92 -0.80 -3.89
C VAL A 127 4.81 0.28 -4.52
N ARG A 128 4.34 0.93 -5.58
CA ARG A 128 5.13 1.95 -6.26
C ARG A 128 5.43 3.14 -5.35
N LEU A 129 4.46 3.53 -4.51
CA LEU A 129 4.64 4.65 -3.58
C LEU A 129 5.56 4.26 -2.41
N SER A 130 5.53 3.02 -1.93
CA SER A 130 6.43 2.56 -0.84
C SER A 130 7.89 2.43 -1.28
N GLN A 131 8.11 2.19 -2.57
CA GLN A 131 9.44 2.14 -3.18
C GLN A 131 10.07 3.52 -3.40
N GLN A 132 9.32 4.60 -3.22
CA GLN A 132 9.85 5.95 -3.30
C GLN A 132 10.59 6.32 -2.00
N GLU A 133 11.45 7.33 -2.09
CA GLU A 133 12.03 7.92 -0.89
C GLU A 133 10.92 8.48 0.00
N ASN A 134 10.90 8.03 1.25
CA ASN A 134 9.91 8.45 2.24
C ASN A 134 10.08 9.94 2.60
N PHE A 135 9.00 10.58 3.00
CA PHE A 135 8.98 12.00 3.35
C PHE A 135 9.03 12.26 4.86
N HIS A 136 9.41 11.25 5.62
CA HIS A 136 9.28 11.25 7.06
C HIS A 136 10.19 12.29 7.70
N ASP A 137 9.62 13.09 8.59
CA ASP A 137 10.37 13.99 9.47
C ASP A 137 10.55 13.33 10.83
N PRO A 138 11.80 12.99 11.25
CA PRO A 138 12.06 12.40 12.56
C PRO A 138 11.53 13.20 13.74
N ALA A 139 11.30 14.51 13.59
CA ALA A 139 10.68 15.33 14.63
C ALA A 139 9.26 14.85 15.00
N ALA A 140 8.56 14.18 14.07
CA ALA A 140 7.22 13.64 14.28
C ALA A 140 7.20 12.32 15.08
N THR A 141 8.36 11.73 15.34
CA THR A 141 8.56 10.39 15.93
C THR A 141 9.63 10.40 17.02
N ALA A 142 9.70 11.48 17.81
CA ALA A 142 10.66 11.64 18.90
C ALA A 142 12.14 11.52 18.46
N GLY A 143 12.45 11.91 17.23
CA GLY A 143 13.80 11.90 16.65
C GLY A 143 14.15 10.62 15.90
N HIS A 144 13.21 9.69 15.70
CA HIS A 144 13.44 8.44 15.00
C HIS A 144 13.11 8.56 13.50
N ASP A 145 13.98 8.10 12.63
CA ASP A 145 13.60 7.89 11.22
C ASP A 145 12.71 6.64 11.04
N VAL A 146 12.31 6.37 9.80
CA VAL A 146 11.48 5.20 9.45
C VAL A 146 12.16 3.89 9.86
N GLU A 147 13.46 3.75 9.62
CA GLU A 147 14.20 2.51 9.88
C GLU A 147 14.32 2.25 11.39
N SER A 148 14.72 3.26 12.17
CA SER A 148 14.85 3.16 13.63
C SER A 148 13.50 3.05 14.34
N THR A 149 12.43 3.60 13.75
CA THR A 149 11.06 3.37 14.25
C THR A 149 10.61 1.93 13.98
N THR A 150 10.87 1.41 12.77
CA THR A 150 10.46 0.05 12.37
C THR A 150 11.23 -1.02 13.12
N ASN A 151 12.54 -0.82 13.31
CA ASN A 151 13.43 -1.73 14.02
C ASN A 151 13.49 -1.46 15.54
N TRP A 152 12.57 -0.66 16.07
CA TRP A 152 12.56 -0.35 17.49
C TRP A 152 12.34 -1.63 18.30
N GLU A 153 13.25 -1.88 19.25
CA GLU A 153 13.15 -2.99 20.17
C GLU A 153 12.82 -2.49 21.57
N ARG A 154 11.88 -3.17 22.24
CA ARG A 154 11.61 -2.91 23.66
C ARG A 154 12.86 -3.21 24.47
N LEU A 155 13.20 -2.33 25.41
CA LEU A 155 14.25 -2.59 26.39
C LEU A 155 13.98 -3.93 27.10
N LEU A 156 15.01 -4.79 27.10
CA LEU A 156 14.97 -6.20 27.49
C LEU A 156 14.33 -6.41 28.86
N ASP A 157 13.09 -6.89 28.89
CA ASP A 157 12.61 -7.74 29.96
C ASP A 157 12.91 -9.19 29.53
N HIS A 158 13.74 -9.91 30.29
CA HIS A 158 14.53 -11.07 29.86
C HIS A 158 13.74 -12.32 29.41
N LEU A 159 12.42 -12.22 29.29
CA LEU A 159 11.50 -13.34 29.12
C LEU A 159 10.90 -13.44 27.72
N CYS A 160 10.86 -12.37 26.91
CA CYS A 160 10.38 -12.42 25.53
C CYS A 160 11.06 -11.34 24.65
N ARG A 161 11.81 -11.78 23.64
CA ARG A 161 12.19 -10.91 22.50
C ARG A 161 11.05 -10.91 21.50
N VAL A 162 10.49 -9.75 21.23
CA VAL A 162 9.52 -9.55 20.15
C VAL A 162 10.29 -9.06 18.95
N THR A 163 10.44 -9.89 17.92
CA THR A 163 11.07 -9.47 16.66
C THR A 163 10.22 -8.37 16.02
N PRO A 164 10.81 -7.22 15.67
CA PRO A 164 10.11 -6.18 14.94
C PRO A 164 9.59 -6.68 13.60
N TRP A 165 8.55 -6.02 13.10
CA TRP A 165 8.02 -6.31 11.77
C TRP A 165 8.91 -5.69 10.70
N PRO A 166 8.94 -6.24 9.47
CA PRO A 166 9.75 -5.68 8.38
C PRO A 166 9.26 -4.32 7.88
N THR A 167 8.05 -3.92 8.23
CA THR A 167 7.44 -2.60 7.94
C THR A 167 6.40 -2.27 9.01
N MET A 168 6.12 -0.99 9.20
CA MET A 168 5.06 -0.51 10.09
C MET A 168 3.66 -0.60 9.46
N PHE A 169 3.58 -0.73 8.14
CA PHE A 169 2.33 -0.99 7.41
C PHE A 169 2.07 -2.49 7.33
N ILE A 170 1.82 -3.14 8.46
CA ILE A 170 1.67 -4.59 8.49
C ILE A 170 0.23 -5.05 8.71
N ALA A 171 -0.20 -5.94 7.83
CA ALA A 171 -1.31 -6.84 8.10
C ALA A 171 -0.74 -8.18 8.61
N THR A 172 -1.06 -8.56 9.86
CA THR A 172 -0.38 -9.65 10.60
C THR A 172 -0.47 -11.03 9.93
N GLN A 173 -1.40 -11.20 9.00
CA GLN A 173 -1.56 -12.41 8.17
C GLN A 173 -0.60 -12.49 6.97
N PHE A 174 0.10 -11.42 6.59
CA PHE A 174 0.99 -11.37 5.43
C PHE A 174 2.47 -11.31 5.84
N THR A 175 3.02 -12.43 6.30
CA THR A 175 4.39 -12.48 6.86
C THR A 175 5.46 -13.01 5.88
N ALA A 176 5.05 -13.78 4.86
CA ALA A 176 5.94 -14.42 3.89
C ALA A 176 6.39 -13.48 2.75
N HIS A 177 6.84 -12.28 3.09
CA HIS A 177 7.24 -11.23 2.14
C HIS A 177 8.29 -11.71 1.13
N ASN A 178 9.19 -12.61 1.52
CA ASN A 178 10.18 -13.25 0.65
C ASN A 178 9.59 -14.10 -0.49
N ARG A 179 8.28 -14.36 -0.50
CA ARG A 179 7.59 -15.09 -1.56
C ARG A 179 6.82 -14.21 -2.53
N TYR A 180 6.71 -12.91 -2.24
CA TYR A 180 6.00 -11.97 -3.10
C TYR A 180 6.95 -11.30 -4.10
N PRO A 181 6.48 -10.95 -5.31
CA PRO A 181 7.33 -10.36 -6.36
C PRO A 181 8.08 -9.10 -5.95
N ASN A 182 7.46 -8.24 -5.13
CA ASN A 182 8.02 -6.98 -4.64
C ASN A 182 8.46 -7.05 -3.17
N GLY A 183 8.58 -8.25 -2.58
CA GLY A 183 9.13 -8.40 -1.24
C GLY A 183 8.30 -7.72 -0.15
N ILE A 184 8.94 -6.80 0.58
CA ILE A 184 8.31 -6.05 1.69
C ILE A 184 7.22 -5.10 1.17
N ASP A 185 7.39 -4.52 -0.02
CA ASP A 185 6.41 -3.59 -0.59
C ASP A 185 5.05 -4.25 -0.83
N ASP A 186 5.04 -5.55 -1.14
CA ASP A 186 3.79 -6.31 -1.31
C ASP A 186 3.06 -6.60 0.01
N ILE A 187 3.70 -6.38 1.16
CA ILE A 187 3.06 -6.53 2.47
C ILE A 187 2.80 -5.19 3.15
N VAL A 188 3.11 -4.07 2.49
CA VAL A 188 2.67 -2.74 2.90
C VAL A 188 1.16 -2.71 2.78
N GLY A 189 0.52 -3.11 3.88
CA GLY A 189 -0.88 -3.41 3.98
C GLY A 189 -1.66 -2.31 4.67
N TYR A 190 -2.94 -2.27 4.34
CA TYR A 190 -3.99 -1.51 5.03
C TYR A 190 -5.12 -2.47 5.40
#